data_AF-A0A972S6W1-F1
#
_entry.id   AF-A0A972S6W1-F1
#
_cell.length_a   1.000
_cell.length_b   1.000
_cell.length_c   1.000
_cell.angle_alpha   90.00
_cell.angle_beta   90.00
_cell.angle_gamma   90.00
#
_symmetry.space_group_name_H-M   'P 1'
#
loop_
_entity.id
_entity.type
_entity.pdbx_description
1 polymer ?
#
loop_
_entity_poly.entity_id
_entity_poly.type
_entity_poly.pdbx_seq_one_letter_code
_entity_poly.pdbx_strand_id
1 'polypeptide(L)'
;MIKREHILETLLHMGSDRTKWLVYGILEAYPNVNLKDIAKHMFVPLKELRRIADMLQQWGWLRPYGRDKYYITLDYRLIEEVKATLRSQIMRPWDREDYEDFYHDLSREERRLLNRMIFSSGKVNVRTLMGMMGGEGFFKVASLERKIRNFCYDRGLLLPLERSKKFVGPGASRTQAEYVVDPSFRSQMKEIVRH
;
A
#
# COMPACT_ATOMS: atom_id res chain seq x y z
N MET A 1 17.40 -24.32 -4.22
CA MET A 1 16.29 -23.85 -3.36
C MET A 1 16.90 -22.91 -2.33
N ILE A 2 16.42 -21.67 -2.23
CA ILE A 2 16.98 -20.66 -1.31
C ILE A 2 16.54 -21.04 0.11
N LYS A 3 17.47 -21.06 1.07
CA LYS A 3 17.16 -21.38 2.47
C LYS A 3 16.46 -20.19 3.14
N ARG A 4 15.45 -20.48 3.96
CA ARG A 4 14.64 -19.49 4.70
C ARG A 4 15.50 -18.55 5.53
N GLU A 5 16.48 -19.10 6.24
CA GLU A 5 17.37 -18.37 7.14
C GLU A 5 18.15 -17.29 6.37
N HIS A 6 18.60 -17.63 5.17
CA HIS A 6 19.33 -16.71 4.30
C HIS A 6 18.46 -15.54 3.84
N ILE A 7 17.17 -15.78 3.58
CA ILE A 7 16.21 -14.73 3.20
C ILE A 7 15.99 -13.76 4.35
N LEU A 8 15.76 -14.28 5.56
CA LEU A 8 15.54 -13.46 6.75
C LEU A 8 16.79 -12.66 7.14
N GLU A 9 17.98 -13.26 7.02
CA GLU A 9 19.26 -12.58 7.22
C GLU A 9 19.47 -11.48 6.17
N THR A 10 19.19 -11.77 4.89
CA THR A 10 19.23 -10.78 3.81
C THR A 10 18.30 -9.61 4.11
N LEU A 11 17.10 -9.87 4.65
CA LEU A 11 16.11 -8.84 5.02
C LEU A 11 16.57 -7.92 6.14
N LEU A 12 17.21 -8.48 7.17
CA LEU A 12 17.75 -7.71 8.29
C LEU A 12 18.81 -6.71 7.82
N HIS A 13 19.63 -7.09 6.86
CA HIS A 13 20.71 -6.25 6.31
C HIS A 13 20.30 -5.49 5.04
N MET A 14 19.03 -5.56 4.64
CA MET A 14 18.54 -4.96 3.41
C MET A 14 18.34 -3.45 3.55
N GLY A 15 19.35 -2.68 3.17
CA GLY A 15 19.27 -1.25 2.84
C GLY A 15 18.39 -0.38 3.76
N SER A 16 17.92 0.74 3.20
CA SER A 16 17.01 1.68 3.89
C SER A 16 15.57 1.16 3.94
N ASP A 17 14.78 1.73 4.85
CA ASP A 17 13.34 1.44 5.00
C ASP A 17 12.56 1.61 3.69
N ARG A 18 12.95 2.57 2.85
CA ARG A 18 12.38 2.74 1.50
C ARG A 18 12.60 1.53 0.60
N THR A 19 13.82 1.00 0.56
CA THR A 19 14.14 -0.22 -0.23
C THR A 19 13.25 -1.38 0.22
N LYS A 20 13.18 -1.53 1.53
CA LYS A 20 12.39 -2.49 2.26
C LYS A 20 10.87 -2.36 1.96
N TRP A 21 10.33 -1.13 1.90
CA TRP A 21 8.95 -0.82 1.51
C TRP A 21 8.64 -1.17 0.04
N LEU A 22 9.60 -0.93 -0.86
CA LEU A 22 9.48 -1.30 -2.29
C LEU A 22 9.47 -2.82 -2.47
N VAL A 23 10.29 -3.56 -1.73
CA VAL A 23 10.27 -5.03 -1.73
C VAL A 23 8.92 -5.55 -1.25
N TYR A 24 8.39 -5.01 -0.14
CA TYR A 24 7.06 -5.37 0.35
C TYR A 24 5.99 -5.20 -0.74
N GLY A 25 5.99 -4.06 -1.43
CA GLY A 25 5.02 -3.81 -2.50
C GLY A 25 5.17 -4.70 -3.73
N ILE A 26 6.38 -5.16 -4.06
CA ILE A 26 6.60 -6.17 -5.11
C ILE A 26 6.00 -7.52 -4.68
N LEU A 27 6.19 -7.92 -3.43
CA LEU A 27 5.69 -9.20 -2.92
C LEU A 27 4.16 -9.23 -2.77
N GLU A 28 3.52 -8.09 -2.54
CA GLU A 28 2.05 -7.96 -2.58
C GLU A 28 1.45 -8.29 -3.95
N ALA A 29 2.22 -8.21 -5.03
CA ALA A 29 1.76 -8.54 -6.38
C ALA A 29 1.87 -10.04 -6.74
N TYR A 30 2.08 -10.92 -5.74
CA TYR A 30 2.15 -12.37 -5.96
C TYR A 30 0.94 -12.90 -6.75
N PRO A 31 1.14 -13.88 -7.66
CA PRO A 31 2.42 -14.45 -8.11
C PRO A 31 3.08 -13.69 -9.27
N ASN A 32 2.37 -12.75 -9.87
CA ASN A 32 2.75 -12.08 -11.11
C ASN A 32 3.00 -10.59 -10.89
N VAL A 33 4.27 -10.23 -10.92
CA VAL A 33 4.72 -8.86 -10.71
C VAL A 33 4.70 -8.12 -12.03
N ASN A 34 3.87 -7.08 -12.15
CA ASN A 34 3.98 -6.07 -13.20
C ASN A 34 4.45 -4.75 -12.58
N LEU A 35 5.70 -4.38 -12.82
CA LEU A 35 6.30 -3.21 -12.16
C LEU A 35 5.58 -1.90 -12.51
N LYS A 36 4.98 -1.79 -13.70
CA LYS A 36 4.20 -0.59 -14.07
C LYS A 36 2.94 -0.44 -13.23
N ASP A 37 2.25 -1.56 -13.00
CA ASP A 37 1.03 -1.57 -12.20
C ASP A 37 1.35 -1.27 -10.74
N ILE A 38 2.43 -1.86 -10.22
CA ILE A 38 2.94 -1.60 -8.88
C ILE A 38 3.38 -0.14 -8.72
N ALA A 39 4.17 0.40 -9.68
CA ALA A 39 4.57 1.80 -9.69
C ALA A 39 3.36 2.74 -9.61
N LYS A 40 2.34 2.46 -10.42
CA LYS A 40 1.10 3.24 -10.43
C LYS A 40 0.32 3.08 -9.12
N HIS A 41 0.27 1.88 -8.56
CA HIS A 41 -0.49 1.59 -7.35
C HIS A 41 0.17 2.17 -6.09
N MET A 42 1.49 2.06 -6.00
CA MET A 42 2.30 2.56 -4.90
C MET A 42 2.72 4.02 -5.06
N PHE A 43 2.47 4.61 -6.24
CA PHE A 43 2.90 5.96 -6.62
C PHE A 43 4.42 6.20 -6.52
N VAL A 44 5.21 5.15 -6.76
CA VAL A 44 6.67 5.21 -6.74
C VAL A 44 7.24 5.26 -8.16
N PRO A 45 8.43 5.87 -8.36
CA PRO A 45 9.07 5.88 -9.67
C PRO A 45 9.37 4.46 -10.17
N LEU A 46 8.98 4.17 -11.42
CA LEU A 46 9.24 2.85 -12.03
C LEU A 46 10.74 2.50 -12.05
N LYS A 47 11.62 3.51 -12.16
CA LYS A 47 13.08 3.32 -12.12
C LYS A 47 13.54 2.72 -10.79
N GLU A 48 12.94 3.13 -9.67
CA GLU A 48 13.28 2.59 -8.35
C GLU A 48 12.83 1.13 -8.24
N LEU A 49 11.60 0.82 -8.66
CA LEU A 49 11.10 -0.56 -8.68
C LEU A 49 11.93 -1.49 -9.58
N ARG A 50 12.43 -1.01 -10.73
CA ARG A 50 13.35 -1.79 -11.58
C ARG A 50 14.62 -2.17 -10.83
N ARG A 51 15.26 -1.20 -10.16
CA ARG A 51 16.46 -1.44 -9.35
C ARG A 51 16.20 -2.50 -8.27
N ILE A 52 15.04 -2.44 -7.62
CA ILE A 52 14.64 -3.44 -6.63
C ILE A 52 14.38 -4.80 -7.29
N ALA A 53 13.68 -4.85 -8.42
CA ALA A 53 13.42 -6.10 -9.13
C ALA A 53 14.71 -6.78 -9.61
N ASP A 54 15.69 -6.01 -10.10
CA ASP A 54 16.99 -6.52 -10.53
C ASP A 54 17.76 -7.11 -9.35
N MET A 55 17.73 -6.46 -8.19
CA MET A 55 18.30 -6.97 -6.93
C MET A 55 17.62 -8.28 -6.50
N LEU A 56 16.28 -8.32 -6.48
CA LEU A 56 15.53 -9.52 -6.12
C LEU A 56 15.74 -10.66 -7.13
N GLN A 57 15.97 -10.34 -8.41
CA GLN A 57 16.34 -11.32 -9.43
C GLN A 57 17.74 -11.89 -9.18
N GLN A 58 18.72 -11.07 -8.80
CA GLN A 58 20.07 -11.54 -8.44
C GLN A 58 20.04 -12.49 -7.24
N TRP A 59 19.16 -12.24 -6.28
CA TRP A 59 18.92 -13.15 -5.15
C TRP A 59 18.07 -14.36 -5.52
N GLY A 60 17.56 -14.43 -6.75
CA GLY A 60 16.77 -15.55 -7.24
C GLY A 60 15.33 -15.58 -6.74
N TRP A 61 14.78 -14.46 -6.24
CA TRP A 61 13.39 -14.33 -5.76
C TRP A 61 12.40 -13.99 -6.89
N LEU A 62 12.92 -13.47 -7.99
CA LEU A 62 12.17 -13.11 -9.19
C LEU A 62 12.77 -13.78 -10.43
N ARG A 63 11.90 -14.13 -11.39
CA ARG A 63 12.28 -14.57 -12.73
C ARG A 63 11.58 -13.72 -13.79
N PRO A 64 12.30 -13.06 -14.70
CA PRO A 64 11.67 -12.26 -15.75
C PRO A 64 10.92 -13.17 -16.74
N TYR A 65 9.77 -12.70 -17.21
CA TYR A 65 8.99 -13.37 -18.27
C TYR A 65 8.43 -12.42 -19.33
N GLY A 66 8.75 -11.13 -19.22
CA GLY A 66 8.41 -10.12 -20.21
C GLY A 66 8.99 -8.78 -19.80
N ARG A 67 8.76 -7.77 -20.64
CA ARG A 67 9.17 -6.41 -20.31
C ARG A 67 8.41 -5.93 -19.06
N ASP A 68 9.16 -5.68 -17.99
CA ASP A 68 8.65 -5.20 -16.69
C ASP A 68 7.77 -6.21 -15.94
N LYS A 69 7.88 -7.49 -16.31
CA LYS A 69 7.05 -8.57 -15.79
C LYS A 69 7.90 -9.71 -15.22
N TYR A 70 7.61 -10.10 -13.99
CA TYR A 70 8.37 -11.10 -13.24
C TYR A 70 7.47 -12.11 -12.52
N TYR A 71 7.86 -13.38 -12.52
CA TYR A 71 7.29 -14.40 -11.66
C TYR A 71 8.04 -14.39 -10.34
N ILE A 72 7.32 -14.47 -9.23
CA ILE A 72 7.94 -14.73 -7.93
C ILE A 72 8.30 -16.21 -7.84
N THR A 73 9.55 -16.51 -7.50
CA THR A 73 10.08 -17.89 -7.44
C THR A 73 9.99 -18.50 -6.04
N LEU A 74 9.79 -17.66 -5.03
CA LEU A 74 9.57 -18.08 -3.65
C LEU A 74 8.21 -18.77 -3.53
N ASP A 75 8.11 -19.77 -2.64
CA ASP A 75 6.82 -20.36 -2.32
C ASP A 75 5.95 -19.38 -1.50
N TYR A 76 4.63 -19.59 -1.56
CA TYR A 76 3.66 -18.70 -0.92
C TYR A 76 3.86 -18.54 0.60
N ARG A 77 4.24 -19.61 1.32
CA ARG A 77 4.42 -19.52 2.78
C ARG A 77 5.58 -18.61 3.12
N LEU A 78 6.68 -18.78 2.38
CA LEU A 78 7.86 -17.95 2.54
C LEU A 78 7.58 -16.48 2.18
N ILE A 79 6.77 -16.21 1.16
CA ILE A 79 6.36 -14.83 0.82
C ILE A 79 5.60 -14.19 1.97
N GLU A 80 4.63 -14.89 2.57
CA GLU A 80 3.87 -14.35 3.70
C GLU A 80 4.75 -14.13 4.93
N GLU A 81 5.72 -15.01 5.21
CA GLU A 81 6.70 -14.80 6.28
C GLU A 81 7.60 -13.58 6.04
N VAL A 82 8.09 -13.42 4.80
CA VAL A 82 8.89 -12.25 4.42
C VAL A 82 8.06 -10.98 4.56
N LYS A 83 6.82 -10.97 4.09
CA LYS A 83 5.92 -9.83 4.24
C LYS A 83 5.64 -9.48 5.70
N ALA A 84 5.43 -10.49 6.56
CA ALA A 84 5.25 -10.29 7.99
C ALA A 84 6.50 -9.69 8.64
N THR A 85 7.69 -10.17 8.26
CA THR A 85 8.98 -9.67 8.74
C THR A 85 9.23 -8.23 8.28
N LEU A 86 8.98 -7.94 7.00
CA LEU A 86 9.06 -6.59 6.44
C LEU A 86 8.10 -5.65 7.19
N ARG A 87 6.85 -6.07 7.41
CA ARG A 87 5.89 -5.27 8.19
C ARG A 87 6.39 -4.96 9.60
N SER A 88 6.96 -5.93 10.32
CA SER A 88 7.42 -5.71 11.70
C SER A 88 8.70 -4.88 11.80
N GLN A 89 9.58 -4.93 10.80
CA GLN A 89 10.87 -4.23 10.83
C GLN A 89 10.84 -2.83 10.24
N ILE A 90 9.93 -2.57 9.31
CA ILE A 90 9.93 -1.34 8.50
C ILE A 90 8.75 -0.46 8.84
N MET A 91 7.58 -1.08 8.95
CA MET A 91 6.33 -0.36 9.01
C MET A 91 6.00 -0.11 10.46
N ARG A 92 6.48 1.00 10.99
CA ARG A 92 6.06 1.44 12.32
C ARG A 92 4.59 1.88 12.28
N PRO A 93 3.85 1.72 13.39
CA PRO A 93 2.57 2.38 13.53
C PRO A 93 2.75 3.90 13.43
N TRP A 94 1.69 4.59 13.03
CA TRP A 94 1.65 6.05 13.04
C TRP A 94 1.71 6.54 14.49
N ASP A 95 2.50 7.57 14.76
CA ASP A 95 2.46 8.29 16.02
C ASP A 95 1.63 9.58 15.89
N ARG A 96 1.42 10.27 17.02
CA ARG A 96 0.59 11.47 17.08
C ARG A 96 1.07 12.57 16.12
N GLU A 97 2.38 12.78 16.02
CA GLU A 97 2.96 13.77 15.14
C GLU A 97 2.70 13.43 13.67
N ASP A 98 2.83 12.15 13.29
CA ASP A 98 2.47 11.68 11.95
C ASP A 98 1.00 11.97 11.59
N TYR A 99 0.07 11.74 12.54
CA TYR A 99 -1.35 12.00 12.33
C TYR A 99 -1.62 13.50 12.12
N GLU A 100 -1.06 14.34 12.99
CA GLU A 100 -1.23 15.80 12.95
C GLU A 100 -0.62 16.38 11.67
N ASP A 101 0.64 16.05 11.37
CA ASP A 101 1.36 16.48 10.17
C ASP A 101 0.59 16.12 8.89
N PHE A 102 0.19 14.86 8.78
CA PHE A 102 -0.54 14.38 7.61
C PHE A 102 -1.87 15.12 7.47
N TYR A 103 -2.64 15.27 8.55
CA TYR A 103 -3.93 15.95 8.51
C TYR A 103 -3.80 17.42 8.11
N HIS A 104 -2.76 18.11 8.61
CA HIS A 104 -2.49 19.49 8.29
C HIS A 104 -2.11 19.70 6.82
N ASP A 105 -1.41 18.76 6.18
CA ASP A 105 -1.06 18.81 4.76
C ASP A 105 -2.25 18.58 3.80
N LEU A 106 -3.38 18.05 4.30
CA LEU A 106 -4.56 17.81 3.47
C LEU A 106 -5.33 19.08 3.14
N SER A 107 -5.77 19.18 1.87
CA SER A 107 -6.73 20.22 1.45
C SER A 107 -8.07 20.06 2.17
N ARG A 108 -8.93 21.09 2.12
CA ARG A 108 -10.28 21.02 2.69
C ARG A 108 -11.08 19.85 2.13
N GLU A 109 -11.00 19.60 0.82
CA GLU A 109 -11.68 18.50 0.14
C GLU A 109 -11.10 17.14 0.53
N GLU A 110 -9.76 17.04 0.63
CA GLU A 110 -9.07 15.83 1.05
C GLU A 110 -9.42 15.47 2.50
N ARG A 111 -9.48 16.46 3.40
CA ARG A 111 -9.98 16.28 4.78
C ARG A 111 -11.42 15.82 4.79
N ARG A 112 -12.31 16.34 3.93
CA ARG A 112 -13.70 15.86 3.83
C ARG A 112 -13.78 14.39 3.42
N LEU A 113 -12.95 13.97 2.46
CA LEU A 113 -12.86 12.57 2.04
C LEU A 113 -12.30 11.68 3.16
N LEU A 114 -11.20 12.09 3.80
CA LEU A 114 -10.61 11.37 4.94
C LEU A 114 -11.62 11.25 6.09
N ASN A 115 -12.27 12.35 6.47
CA ASN A 115 -13.29 12.38 7.51
C ASN A 115 -14.42 11.40 7.17
N ARG A 116 -14.87 11.33 5.91
CA ARG A 116 -15.86 10.32 5.52
C ARG A 116 -15.36 8.90 5.76
N MET A 117 -14.10 8.61 5.44
CA MET A 117 -13.51 7.28 5.63
C MET A 117 -13.37 6.89 7.11
N ILE A 118 -12.92 7.81 7.97
CA ILE A 118 -12.72 7.53 9.40
C ILE A 118 -14.04 7.48 10.18
N PHE A 119 -15.04 8.28 9.82
CA PHE A 119 -16.33 8.31 10.53
C PHE A 119 -17.37 7.32 10.01
N SER A 120 -17.12 6.65 8.88
CA SER A 120 -18.00 5.57 8.42
C SER A 120 -17.78 4.30 9.23
N SER A 121 -18.87 3.64 9.65
CA SER A 121 -18.83 2.35 10.31
C SER A 121 -18.47 1.25 9.30
N GLY A 122 -17.21 0.81 9.29
CA GLY A 122 -16.76 -0.30 8.45
C GLY A 122 -16.11 0.15 7.15
N LYS A 123 -16.55 -0.41 6.00
CA LYS A 123 -15.94 -0.17 4.69
C LYS A 123 -16.58 1.02 3.98
N VAL A 124 -15.81 1.74 3.17
CA VAL A 124 -16.33 2.88 2.40
C VAL A 124 -16.19 2.65 0.91
N ASN A 125 -17.32 2.70 0.20
CA ASN A 125 -17.35 2.53 -1.23
C ASN A 125 -16.66 3.71 -1.93
N VAL A 126 -15.75 3.41 -2.85
CA VAL A 126 -15.00 4.40 -3.63
C VAL A 126 -15.94 5.29 -4.45
N ARG A 127 -17.03 4.74 -4.99
CA ARG A 127 -18.02 5.52 -5.74
C ARG A 127 -18.74 6.54 -4.87
N THR A 128 -19.00 6.22 -3.60
CA THR A 128 -19.59 7.16 -2.65
C THR A 128 -18.64 8.33 -2.40
N LEU A 129 -17.34 8.05 -2.22
CA LEU A 129 -16.33 9.10 -2.06
C LEU A 129 -16.22 9.99 -3.31
N MET A 130 -16.23 9.39 -4.50
CA MET A 130 -16.23 10.14 -5.76
C MET A 130 -17.49 11.03 -5.88
N GLY A 131 -18.67 10.49 -5.57
CA GLY A 131 -19.93 11.23 -5.64
C GLY A 131 -19.99 12.46 -4.75
N MET A 132 -19.31 12.44 -3.59
CA MET A 132 -19.23 13.60 -2.69
C MET A 132 -18.52 14.82 -3.32
N MET A 133 -17.67 14.58 -4.33
CA MET A 133 -16.79 15.57 -4.92
C MET A 133 -17.23 15.98 -6.34
N GLY A 134 -18.41 15.54 -6.79
CA GLY A 134 -18.96 15.87 -8.11
C GLY A 134 -18.10 15.37 -9.28
N GLY A 135 -18.02 16.17 -10.35
CA GLY A 135 -17.33 15.80 -11.60
C GLY A 135 -15.84 15.49 -11.46
N GLU A 136 -15.18 15.98 -10.41
CA GLU A 136 -13.76 15.75 -10.15
C GLU A 136 -13.47 14.61 -9.16
N GLY A 137 -14.50 13.91 -8.67
CA GLY A 137 -14.33 13.01 -7.55
C GLY A 137 -13.35 11.86 -7.76
N PHE A 138 -13.19 11.40 -9.00
CA PHE A 138 -12.15 10.43 -9.34
C PHE A 138 -10.75 10.96 -9.02
N PHE A 139 -10.44 12.19 -9.43
CA PHE A 139 -9.13 12.80 -9.24
C PHE A 139 -8.86 13.10 -7.77
N LYS A 140 -9.87 13.58 -7.03
CA LYS A 140 -9.72 13.89 -5.60
C LYS A 140 -9.46 12.65 -4.75
N VAL A 141 -10.17 11.55 -5.02
CA VAL A 141 -9.91 10.26 -4.34
C VAL A 141 -8.53 9.73 -4.67
N ALA A 142 -8.11 9.80 -5.94
CA ALA A 142 -6.77 9.37 -6.36
C ALA A 142 -5.65 10.25 -5.76
N SER A 143 -5.89 11.57 -5.61
CA SER A 143 -4.97 12.50 -4.94
C SER A 143 -4.75 12.11 -3.49
N LEU A 144 -5.84 11.89 -2.74
CA LEU A 144 -5.76 11.48 -1.34
C LEU A 144 -5.07 10.11 -1.19
N GLU A 145 -5.41 9.12 -2.02
CA GLU A 145 -4.75 7.81 -2.00
C GLU A 145 -3.23 7.94 -2.24
N ARG A 146 -2.82 8.82 -3.17
CA ARG A 146 -1.41 9.11 -3.44
C ARG A 146 -0.72 9.75 -2.24
N LYS A 147 -1.32 10.78 -1.63
CA LYS A 147 -0.73 11.46 -0.47
C LYS A 147 -0.50 10.49 0.69
N ILE A 148 -1.49 9.65 1.01
CA ILE A 148 -1.38 8.65 2.08
C ILE A 148 -0.20 7.70 1.80
N ARG A 149 -0.13 7.15 0.57
CA ARG A 149 0.92 6.20 0.21
C ARG A 149 2.31 6.84 0.21
N ASN A 150 2.44 8.06 -0.31
CA ASN A 150 3.70 8.79 -0.31
C ASN A 150 4.15 9.10 1.12
N PHE A 151 3.24 9.57 1.98
CA PHE A 151 3.54 9.85 3.37
C PHE A 151 4.02 8.60 4.11
N CYS A 152 3.35 7.46 3.91
CA CYS A 152 3.80 6.18 4.47
C CYS A 152 5.14 5.73 3.90
N TYR A 153 5.36 5.87 2.60
CA TYR A 153 6.62 5.50 1.95
C TYR A 153 7.80 6.33 2.47
N ASP A 154 7.62 7.64 2.59
CA ASP A 154 8.67 8.57 2.99
C ASP A 154 9.08 8.40 4.46
N ARG A 155 8.12 8.02 5.32
CA ARG A 155 8.32 7.86 6.77
C ARG A 155 8.41 6.41 7.26
N GLY A 156 8.31 5.41 6.38
CA GLY A 156 8.29 4.00 6.76
C GLY A 156 7.07 3.62 7.62
N LEU A 157 5.88 4.14 7.31
CA LEU A 157 4.67 3.85 8.08
C LEU A 157 3.88 2.69 7.50
N LEU A 158 3.09 2.04 8.37
CA LEU A 158 2.01 1.14 7.95
C LEU A 158 1.00 1.89 7.08
N LEU A 159 0.63 1.30 5.95
CA LEU A 159 -0.43 1.85 5.11
C LEU A 159 -1.79 1.68 5.83
N PRO A 160 -2.50 2.77 6.16
CA PRO A 160 -3.72 2.68 6.97
C PRO A 160 -4.98 2.36 6.15
N LEU A 161 -4.86 2.30 4.82
CA LEU A 161 -5.96 2.07 3.89
C LEU A 161 -5.68 0.88 2.99
N GLU A 162 -6.55 -0.12 3.06
CA GLU A 162 -6.54 -1.25 2.14
C GLU A 162 -7.71 -1.13 1.14
N ARG A 163 -7.42 -1.33 -0.15
CA ARG A 163 -8.44 -1.30 -1.20
C ARG A 163 -8.93 -2.72 -1.48
N SER A 164 -10.10 -3.06 -0.93
CA SER A 164 -10.74 -4.34 -1.21
C SER A 164 -11.64 -4.25 -2.45
N LYS A 165 -11.72 -5.34 -3.23
CA LYS A 165 -12.70 -5.50 -4.31
C LYS A 165 -13.80 -6.43 -3.84
N LYS A 166 -15.06 -6.00 -3.94
CA LYS A 166 -16.24 -6.81 -3.68
C LYS A 166 -16.93 -7.15 -5.00
N PHE A 167 -17.27 -8.41 -5.22
CA PHE A 167 -18.16 -8.81 -6.31
C PHE A 167 -19.61 -8.50 -5.92
N VAL A 168 -20.34 -7.81 -6.79
CA VAL A 168 -21.72 -7.36 -6.53
C VAL A 168 -22.58 -7.68 -7.74
N GLY A 169 -23.71 -8.37 -7.53
CA GLY A 169 -24.70 -8.71 -8.56
C GLY A 169 -24.77 -10.22 -8.88
N PRO A 170 -25.85 -10.67 -9.57
CA PRO A 170 -26.00 -12.07 -9.96
C PRO A 170 -24.84 -12.48 -10.88
N GLY A 171 -24.10 -13.52 -10.54
CA GLY A 171 -23.02 -14.06 -11.37
C GLY A 171 -21.67 -13.32 -11.30
N ALA A 172 -21.39 -12.53 -10.26
CA ALA A 172 -20.07 -11.93 -9.99
C ALA A 172 -19.48 -11.02 -11.11
N SER A 173 -20.31 -10.43 -11.97
CA SER A 173 -19.83 -9.65 -13.13
C SER A 173 -19.46 -8.19 -12.84
N ARG A 174 -19.89 -7.61 -11.71
CA ARG A 174 -19.52 -6.23 -11.32
C ARG A 174 -18.66 -6.25 -10.07
N THR A 175 -17.53 -5.54 -10.11
CA THR A 175 -16.69 -5.32 -8.94
C THR A 175 -16.86 -3.90 -8.43
N GLN A 176 -17.06 -3.75 -7.12
CA GLN A 176 -17.03 -2.46 -6.43
C GLN A 176 -15.76 -2.39 -5.59
N ALA A 177 -15.05 -1.26 -5.68
CA ALA A 177 -13.90 -1.00 -4.84
C ALA A 177 -14.36 -0.34 -3.53
N GLU A 178 -13.85 -0.85 -2.42
CA GLU A 178 -14.12 -0.35 -1.07
C GLU A 178 -12.78 -0.11 -0.34
N TYR A 179 -12.68 0.99 0.39
CA TYR A 179 -11.58 1.18 1.34
C TYR A 179 -11.95 0.55 2.69
N VAL A 180 -11.01 -0.23 3.20
CA VAL A 180 -10.97 -0.72 4.57
C VAL A 180 -9.95 0.13 5.31
N VAL A 181 -10.38 0.83 6.35
CA VAL A 181 -9.51 1.67 7.18
C VAL A 181 -9.05 0.85 8.37
N ASP A 182 -7.75 0.87 8.65
CA ASP A 182 -7.19 0.28 9.86
C ASP A 182 -7.89 0.83 11.12
N PRO A 183 -8.33 -0.04 12.07
CA PRO A 183 -9.04 0.41 13.26
C PRO A 183 -8.25 1.36 14.15
N SER A 184 -6.94 1.14 14.31
CA SER A 184 -6.09 2.00 15.14
C SER A 184 -5.96 3.38 14.50
N PHE A 185 -5.65 3.42 13.19
CA PHE A 185 -5.61 4.66 12.42
C PHE A 185 -6.93 5.43 12.50
N ARG A 186 -8.06 4.72 12.38
CA ARG A 186 -9.38 5.33 12.52
C ARG A 186 -9.59 5.96 13.90
N SER A 187 -9.21 5.26 14.98
CA SER A 187 -9.43 5.76 16.34
C SER A 187 -8.62 7.02 16.60
N GLN A 188 -7.32 6.97 16.33
CA GLN A 188 -6.39 8.08 16.54
C GLN A 188 -6.76 9.30 15.70
N MET A 189 -7.07 9.12 14.41
CA MET A 189 -7.46 10.23 13.55
C MET A 189 -8.78 10.88 13.99
N LYS A 190 -9.70 10.14 14.60
CA LYS A 190 -10.93 10.74 15.16
C LYS A 190 -10.63 11.66 16.35
N GLU A 191 -9.61 11.36 17.13
CA GLU A 191 -9.18 12.22 18.24
C GLU A 191 -8.61 13.52 17.67
N ILE A 192 -7.71 13.44 16.69
CA ILE A 192 -7.13 14.62 16.03
C ILE A 192 -8.20 15.50 15.37
N VAL A 193 -9.18 14.93 14.68
CA VAL A 193 -10.22 15.72 13.97
C VAL A 193 -11.21 16.41 14.91
N ARG A 194 -11.33 15.94 16.16
CA ARG A 194 -12.25 16.51 17.16
C ARG A 194 -11.64 17.66 17.97
N HIS A 195 -10.32 17.82 17.92
CA HIS A 195 -9.55 18.84 18.63
C HIS A 195 -9.00 19.87 17.65
#